data_AF-A0A947RS73-F1
#
_entry.id   AF-A0A947RS73-F1
#
_cell.length_a   1.000
_cell.length_b   1.000
_cell.length_c   1.000
_cell.angle_alpha   90.00
_cell.angle_beta   90.00
_cell.angle_gamma   90.00
#
_symmetry.space_group_name_H-M   'P 1'
#
loop_
_entity.id
_entity.type
_entity.pdbx_description
1 polymer ?
#
loop_
_entity_poly.entity_id
_entity_poly.type
_entity_poly.pdbx_seq_one_letter_code
_entity_poly.pdbx_strand_id
1 'polypeptide(L)' 'DDGIPLPDMLARIEEHFVRHALEAAGGNQSHAARLLGLNRDKLRYRMKQYGLNKDEPRERA' A
#
# COMPACT_ATOMS: atom_id res chain seq x y z
N ASP A 1 27.86 -1.05 15.54
CA ASP A 1 27.61 -1.39 14.13
C ASP A 1 26.10 -1.40 13.99
N ASP A 2 25.52 -0.23 13.74
CA ASP A 2 24.07 -0.06 13.77
C ASP A 2 23.56 -0.33 12.36
N GLY A 3 23.14 -1.57 12.14
CA GLY A 3 22.65 -2.03 10.84
C GLY A 3 21.46 -1.22 10.33
N ILE A 4 21.29 -1.18 9.02
CA ILE A 4 20.13 -0.54 8.38
C ILE A 4 18.92 -1.47 8.49
N PRO A 5 17.76 -1.01 9.00
CA PRO A 5 16.52 -1.78 8.98
C PRO A 5 15.90 -1.75 7.58
N LEU A 6 16.58 -2.41 6.63
CA LEU A 6 16.17 -2.49 5.23
C LEU A 6 14.70 -2.94 5.05
N PRO A 7 14.20 -3.96 5.80
CA PRO A 7 12.80 -4.36 5.69
C PRO A 7 11.82 -3.21 5.98
N ASP A 8 12.06 -2.44 7.04
CA ASP A 8 11.17 -1.33 7.43
C ASP A 8 11.21 -0.20 6.40
N MET A 9 12.40 0.11 5.86
CA MET A 9 12.55 1.12 4.83
C MET A 9 11.82 0.73 3.54
N LEU A 10 11.95 -0.53 3.09
CA LEU A 10 11.24 -1.05 1.93
C LEU A 10 9.72 -1.03 2.14
N ALA A 11 9.26 -1.37 3.35
CA ALA A 11 7.83 -1.31 3.68
C ALA A 11 7.27 0.11 3.59
N ARG A 12 8.00 1.13 4.07
CA ARG A 12 7.58 2.53 3.98
C ARG A 12 7.53 3.04 2.54
N ILE A 13 8.52 2.66 1.72
CA ILE A 13 8.55 2.99 0.29
C ILE A 13 7.35 2.33 -0.42
N GLU A 14 7.12 1.05 -0.15
CA GLU A 14 6.02 0.29 -0.75
C GLU A 14 4.65 0.89 -0.36
N GLU A 15 4.43 1.18 0.92
CA GLU A 15 3.22 1.84 1.43
C GLU A 15 2.98 3.20 0.75
N HIS A 16 4.03 4.03 0.63
CA HIS A 16 3.95 5.33 -0.02
C HIS A 16 3.42 5.22 -1.46
N PHE A 17 4.00 4.31 -2.26
CA PHE A 17 3.58 4.11 -3.64
C PHE A 17 2.19 3.48 -3.76
N VAL A 18 1.81 2.56 -2.86
CA VAL A 18 0.45 2.01 -2.82
C VAL A 18 -0.58 3.11 -2.58
N ARG A 19 -0.34 4.00 -1.61
CA ARG A 19 -1.22 5.13 -1.32
C ARG A 19 -1.31 6.08 -2.52
N HIS A 20 -0.16 6.47 -3.07
CA HIS A 20 -0.12 7.39 -4.21
C HIS A 20 -0.83 6.83 -5.44
N ALA A 21 -0.66 5.53 -5.74
CA ALA A 21 -1.35 4.90 -6.86
C ALA A 21 -2.87 4.82 -6.64
N LEU A 22 -3.32 4.59 -5.41
CA LEU A 22 -4.74 4.62 -5.06
C LEU A 22 -5.34 6.01 -5.23
N GLU A 23 -4.64 7.06 -4.79
CA GLU A 23 -5.04 8.45 -4.97
C GLU A 23 -5.12 8.82 -6.46
N ALA A 24 -4.06 8.54 -7.22
CA ALA A 24 -4.01 8.78 -8.67
C ALA A 24 -5.09 8.01 -9.44
N ALA A 25 -5.48 6.83 -8.95
CA ALA A 25 -6.54 6.02 -9.53
C ALA A 25 -7.96 6.39 -9.04
N GLY A 26 -8.11 7.40 -8.18
CA GLY A 26 -9.40 7.77 -7.58
C GLY A 26 -10.02 6.65 -6.73
N GLY A 27 -9.19 5.80 -6.12
CA GLY A 27 -9.60 4.63 -5.34
C GLY A 27 -9.91 3.37 -6.18
N ASN A 28 -9.76 3.42 -7.51
CA ASN A 28 -9.92 2.24 -8.35
C ASN A 28 -8.72 1.28 -8.19
N GLN A 29 -8.89 0.24 -7.38
CA GLN A 29 -7.85 -0.75 -7.08
C GLN A 29 -7.26 -1.43 -8.34
N SER A 30 -8.10 -1.76 -9.33
CA SER A 30 -7.61 -2.39 -10.56
C SER A 30 -6.77 -1.43 -11.40
N HIS A 31 -7.06 -0.13 -11.36
CA HIS A 31 -6.24 0.87 -12.01
C HIS A 31 -4.95 1.14 -11.22
N ALA A 32 -5.02 1.31 -9.89
CA ALA A 32 -3.85 1.45 -9.03
C ALA A 32 -2.85 0.29 -9.17
N ALA A 33 -3.36 -0.94 -9.26
CA ALA A 33 -2.52 -2.14 -9.47
C ALA A 33 -1.77 -2.06 -10.80
N ARG A 34 -2.45 -1.63 -11.87
CA ARG A 34 -1.82 -1.41 -13.19
C ARG A 34 -0.75 -0.32 -13.15
N LEU A 35 -0.99 0.79 -12.43
CA LEU A 35 0.00 1.86 -12.26
C LEU A 35 1.28 1.37 -11.56
N LEU A 36 1.15 0.39 -10.65
CA LEU A 36 2.29 -0.20 -9.92
C LEU A 36 2.89 -1.43 -10.60
N GLY A 37 2.37 -1.86 -11.76
CA GLY A 37 2.79 -3.10 -12.41
C GLY A 37 2.47 -4.36 -11.59
N LEU A 38 1.46 -4.30 -10.73
CA LEU A 38 0.99 -5.40 -9.88
C LEU A 38 -0.30 -5.98 -10.44
N ASN A 39 -0.58 -7.24 -10.09
CA ASN A 39 -1.94 -7.75 -10.20
C ASN A 39 -2.82 -7.22 -9.04
N ARG A 40 -4.13 -7.31 -9.22
CA ARG A 40 -5.12 -6.79 -8.25
C ARG A 40 -5.00 -7.44 -6.87
N ASP A 41 -4.75 -8.74 -6.80
CA ASP A 41 -4.68 -9.47 -5.53
C ASP A 41 -3.46 -9.07 -4.71
N LYS A 42 -2.33 -8.84 -5.38
CA LYS A 42 -1.09 -8.36 -4.77
C LYS A 42 -1.22 -6.94 -4.23
N LEU A 43 -1.99 -6.08 -4.92
CA LEU A 43 -2.37 -4.77 -4.39
C LEU A 43 -3.29 -4.92 -3.17
N ARG A 44 -4.35 -5.74 -3.25
CA ARG A 44 -5.29 -5.96 -2.16
C ARG A 44 -4.58 -6.44 -0.89
N TYR A 45 -3.64 -7.37 -1.03
CA TYR A 45 -2.83 -7.84 0.10
C TYR A 45 -2.04 -6.69 0.74
N ARG A 46 -1.33 -5.88 -0.05
CA ARG A 46 -0.60 -4.68 0.44
C ARG A 46 -1.53 -3.69 1.13
N MET A 47 -2.69 -3.41 0.54
CA MET A 47 -3.68 -2.51 1.14
C MET A 47 -4.12 -3.00 2.53
N LYS A 48 -4.31 -4.31 2.70
CA LYS A 48 -4.60 -4.90 4.01
C LYS A 48 -3.41 -4.77 4.97
N GLN A 49 -2.19 -5.07 4.51
CA GLN A 49 -0.99 -4.97 5.36
C GLN A 49 -0.76 -3.55 5.89
N TYR A 50 -1.14 -2.52 5.13
CA TYR A 50 -0.95 -1.11 5.49
C TYR A 50 -2.21 -0.40 5.98
N GLY A 51 -3.32 -1.11 6.22
CA GLY A 51 -4.57 -0.49 6.69
C GLY A 51 -5.18 0.53 5.71
N LEU A 52 -4.99 0.33 4.40
CA LEU A 52 -5.50 1.22 3.34
C LEU A 52 -6.87 0.79 2.79
N ASN A 53 -7.50 -0.21 3.40
CA ASN A 53 -8.86 -0.63 3.06
C ASN A 53 -9.87 0.32 3.71
N LYS A 54 -10.75 0.93 2.91
CA LYS A 54 -11.80 1.82 3.40
C LYS A 54 -12.83 1.14 4.31
N ASP A 55 -12.86 -0.20 4.28
CA ASP A 55 -13.82 -1.04 5.02
C ASP A 55 -13.28 -1.53 6.37
N GLU A 56 -12.02 -1.27 6.71
CA GLU A 56 -11.53 -1.51 8.06
C GLU A 56 -11.95 -0.31 8.94
N PRO A 57 -12.72 -0.53 10.02
CA PRO A 57 -13.03 0.55 10.95
C PRO A 57 -11.70 1.15 11.40
N ARG A 58 -11.55 2.47 11.24
CA ARG A 58 -10.43 3.20 11.82
C ARG A 58 -10.44 2.85 13.30
N GLU A 59 -9.52 1.99 13.72
CA GLU A 59 -9.34 1.69 15.12
C GLU A 59 -9.10 3.05 15.80
N ARG A 60 -9.95 3.34 16.77
CA ARG A 60 -10.07 4.67 17.37
C ARG A 60 -8.70 5.05 17.94
N ALA A 61 -8.38 6.32 17.75
CA ALA A 61 -7.22 7.01 18.32
C ALA A 61 -6.88 6.58 19.76
#